data_AF-Q5MAB2-F1
#
_entry.id   AF-Q5MAB2-F1
#
_cell.length_a   1.000
_cell.length_b   1.000
_cell.length_c   1.000
_cell.angle_alpha   90.00
_cell.angle_beta   90.00
_cell.angle_gamma   90.00
#
_symmetry.space_group_name_H-M   'P 1'
#
loop_
_entity.id
_entity.type
_entity.pdbx_description
1 polymer ?
#
loop_
_entity_poly.entity_id
_entity_poly.type
_entity_poly.pdbx_seq_one_letter_code
_entity_poly.pdbx_strand_id
1 'polypeptide(L)'
;KQEGLRFLEQELETVTIPDLRGSEGHFFYNISEVKVTELQLTFSELHFQPDQELVLQINNASWGLRFRRQLLYWFFYDGGYINASAEGVSIHTALQLSRDTIGRIKVSNVSCQASVSRMHAAFGGTL
;
A
#
# COMPACT_ATOMS: atom_id res chain seq x y z
N LYS A 1 7.01 -21.44 1.04
CA LYS A 1 6.96 -20.22 1.88
C LYS A 1 7.64 -19.04 1.17
N GLN A 2 8.91 -19.14 0.76
CA GLN A 2 9.65 -18.04 0.12
C GLN A 2 9.05 -17.56 -1.22
N GLU A 3 8.67 -18.46 -2.13
CA GLU A 3 8.08 -18.03 -3.42
C GLU A 3 6.77 -17.24 -3.26
N GLY A 4 5.95 -17.56 -2.24
CA GLY A 4 4.70 -16.84 -1.99
C GLY A 4 4.94 -15.43 -1.46
N LEU A 5 5.98 -15.24 -0.65
CA LEU A 5 6.39 -13.91 -0.17
C LEU A 5 7.01 -13.08 -1.31
N ARG A 6 7.83 -13.72 -2.16
CA ARG A 6 8.41 -13.07 -3.34
C ARG A 6 7.33 -12.61 -4.32
N PHE A 7 6.32 -13.44 -4.57
CA PHE A 7 5.16 -13.06 -5.38
C PHE A 7 4.42 -11.87 -4.76
N LEU A 8 4.19 -11.90 -3.45
CA LEU A 8 3.53 -10.82 -2.74
C LEU A 8 4.30 -9.50 -2.84
N GLU A 9 5.64 -9.52 -2.68
CA GLU A 9 6.49 -8.36 -2.87
C GLU A 9 6.29 -7.72 -4.25
N GLN A 10 6.26 -8.54 -5.30
CA GLN A 10 6.04 -8.07 -6.68
C GLN A 10 4.66 -7.43 -6.88
N GLU A 11 3.62 -8.02 -6.28
CA GLU A 11 2.27 -7.45 -6.32
C GLU A 11 2.17 -6.14 -5.54
N LEU A 12 2.88 -6.02 -4.41
CA LEU A 12 2.91 -4.78 -3.61
C LEU A 12 3.68 -3.66 -4.29
N GLU A 13 4.77 -3.97 -5.01
CA GLU A 13 5.50 -2.98 -5.83
C GLU A 13 4.65 -2.44 -7.00
N THR A 14 3.72 -3.25 -7.51
CA THR A 14 2.89 -2.92 -8.67
C THR A 14 1.48 -2.44 -8.29
N VAL A 15 1.23 -2.21 -7.00
CA VAL A 15 -0.07 -1.76 -6.51
C VAL A 15 -0.46 -0.42 -7.13
N THR A 16 -1.70 -0.35 -7.62
CA THR A 16 -2.24 0.90 -8.17
C THR A 16 -2.89 1.70 -7.05
N ILE A 17 -2.33 2.88 -6.76
CA ILE A 17 -2.90 3.83 -5.80
C ILE A 17 -3.69 4.88 -6.60
N PRO A 18 -4.98 5.12 -6.28
CA PRO A 18 -5.82 6.03 -7.06
C PRO A 18 -5.38 7.48 -6.91
N ASP A 19 -5.63 8.28 -7.95
CA ASP A 19 -5.44 9.73 -7.92
C ASP A 19 -6.31 10.37 -6.82
N LEU A 20 -5.75 11.34 -6.10
CA LEU A 20 -6.44 12.10 -5.08
C LEU A 20 -6.59 13.54 -5.56
N ARG A 21 -7.84 14.02 -5.64
CA ARG A 21 -8.17 15.36 -6.13
C ARG A 21 -9.16 16.02 -5.19
N GLY A 22 -9.05 17.33 -5.05
CA GLY A 22 -9.97 18.09 -4.22
C GLY A 22 -9.74 19.59 -4.31
N SER A 23 -10.64 20.33 -3.66
CA SER A 23 -10.59 21.79 -3.62
C SER A 23 -11.16 22.32 -2.32
N GLU A 24 -10.53 23.35 -1.78
CA GLU A 24 -10.95 24.07 -0.58
C GLU A 24 -10.84 25.58 -0.86
N GLY A 25 -11.96 26.28 -1.04
CA GLY A 25 -11.97 27.69 -1.43
C GLY A 25 -11.27 27.94 -2.78
N HIS A 26 -10.19 28.73 -2.78
CA HIS A 26 -9.36 29.02 -3.96
C HIS A 26 -8.19 28.05 -4.15
N PHE A 27 -8.08 27.03 -3.29
CA PHE A 27 -7.06 26.01 -3.36
C PHE A 27 -7.59 24.76 -4.06
N PHE A 28 -6.90 24.31 -5.10
CA PHE A 28 -7.17 23.05 -5.78
C PHE A 28 -5.92 22.19 -5.74
N TYR A 29 -6.07 20.90 -5.50
CA TYR A 29 -4.96 19.95 -5.54
C TYR A 29 -5.29 18.74 -6.40
N ASN A 30 -4.26 18.22 -7.06
CA ASN A 30 -4.27 16.94 -7.75
C ASN A 30 -2.97 16.21 -7.39
N ILE A 31 -3.12 15.04 -6.77
CA ILE A 31 -2.05 14.08 -6.52
C ILE A 31 -2.32 12.91 -7.46
N SER A 32 -1.43 12.72 -8.43
CA SER A 32 -1.57 11.70 -9.46
C SER A 32 -0.28 10.92 -9.66
N GLU A 33 -0.34 9.86 -10.47
CA GLU A 33 0.84 9.07 -10.84
C GLU A 33 1.59 8.54 -9.61
N VAL A 34 0.85 8.12 -8.58
CA VAL A 34 1.42 7.58 -7.34
C VAL A 34 2.04 6.22 -7.65
N LYS A 35 3.33 6.07 -7.35
CA LYS A 35 4.10 4.85 -7.59
C LYS A 35 4.89 4.47 -6.35
N VAL A 36 4.95 3.17 -6.09
CA VAL A 36 5.90 2.60 -5.13
C VAL A 36 7.28 2.63 -5.77
N THR A 37 8.26 3.21 -5.08
CA THR A 37 9.66 3.29 -5.54
C THR A 37 10.59 2.40 -4.75
N GLU A 38 10.21 2.07 -3.51
CA GLU A 38 11.00 1.22 -2.63
C GLU A 38 10.07 0.49 -1.66
N LEU A 39 10.38 -0.77 -1.38
CA LEU A 39 9.61 -1.59 -0.46
C LEU A 39 10.57 -2.35 0.46
N GLN A 40 10.56 -2.01 1.74
CA GLN A 40 11.38 -2.65 2.76
C GLN A 40 10.48 -3.46 3.71
N LEU A 41 10.43 -4.78 3.51
CA LEU A 41 9.73 -5.71 4.40
C LEU A 41 10.71 -6.28 5.41
N THR A 42 10.79 -5.69 6.60
CA THR A 42 11.72 -6.15 7.64
C THR A 42 11.29 -7.50 8.24
N PHE A 43 9.99 -7.67 8.46
CA PHE A 43 9.41 -8.91 8.98
C PHE A 43 8.17 -9.28 8.18
N SER A 44 8.26 -10.35 7.39
CA SER A 44 7.13 -10.94 6.66
C SER A 44 7.05 -12.44 6.93
N GLU A 45 5.87 -12.90 7.34
CA GLU A 45 5.64 -14.30 7.63
C GLU A 45 4.35 -14.78 6.98
N LEU A 46 4.46 -15.94 6.33
CA LEU A 46 3.35 -16.72 5.83
C LEU A 46 3.33 -18.06 6.56
N HIS A 47 2.26 -18.35 7.29
CA HIS A 47 2.13 -19.59 8.05
C HIS A 47 0.69 -20.09 8.09
N PHE A 48 0.54 -21.39 8.36
CA PHE A 48 -0.76 -22.02 8.57
C PHE A 48 -1.07 -22.04 10.07
N GLN A 49 -2.28 -21.64 10.42
CA GLN A 49 -2.83 -21.72 11.78
C GLN A 49 -3.81 -22.91 11.85
N PRO A 50 -4.04 -23.51 13.04
CA PRO A 50 -5.09 -24.52 13.21
C PRO A 50 -6.44 -24.04 12.65
N ASP A 51 -7.28 -24.98 12.22
CA ASP A 51 -8.57 -24.72 11.54
C ASP A 51 -8.48 -24.24 10.06
N GLN A 52 -7.39 -24.57 9.38
CA GLN A 52 -7.18 -24.35 7.93
C GLN A 52 -7.10 -22.87 7.52
N GLU A 53 -6.57 -22.03 8.39
CA GLU A 53 -6.31 -20.62 8.08
C GLU A 53 -4.87 -20.42 7.58
N LEU A 54 -4.71 -19.72 6.46
CA LEU A 54 -3.42 -19.23 5.98
C LEU A 54 -3.28 -17.76 6.38
N VAL A 55 -2.31 -17.47 7.23
CA VAL A 55 -2.07 -16.14 7.79
C VAL A 55 -0.82 -15.54 7.16
N LEU A 56 -0.98 -14.32 6.64
CA LEU A 56 0.08 -13.44 6.20
C LEU A 56 0.20 -12.30 7.21
N GLN A 57 1.41 -12.11 7.73
CA GLN A 57 1.72 -11.02 8.63
C GLN A 57 2.96 -10.26 8.14
N ILE A 58 2.80 -8.95 7.99
CA ILE A 58 3.87 -8.00 7.72
C ILE A 58 3.88 -7.00 8.86
N ASN A 59 5.04 -6.81 9.48
CA ASN A 59 5.20 -5.90 10.61
C ASN A 59 6.32 -4.89 10.34
N ASN A 60 6.04 -3.63 10.68
CA ASN A 60 6.99 -2.53 10.65
C ASN A 60 7.71 -2.36 9.30
N ALA A 61 6.98 -2.52 8.20
CA ALA A 61 7.51 -2.27 6.86
C ALA A 61 7.64 -0.76 6.58
N SER A 62 8.53 -0.42 5.65
CA SER A 62 8.72 0.94 5.15
C SER A 62 8.57 0.98 3.64
N TRP A 63 7.73 1.86 3.13
CA TRP A 63 7.47 2.02 1.69
C TRP A 63 7.92 3.39 1.23
N GLY A 64 8.77 3.44 0.22
CA GLY A 64 9.08 4.65 -0.53
C GLY A 64 8.05 4.86 -1.64
N LEU A 65 7.52 6.07 -1.73
CA LEU A 65 6.52 6.48 -2.71
C LEU A 65 7.00 7.69 -3.49
N ARG A 66 6.58 7.77 -4.74
CA ARG A 66 6.73 8.96 -5.58
C ARG A 66 5.41 9.29 -6.24
N PHE A 67 5.00 10.54 -6.18
CA PHE A 67 3.79 11.01 -6.83
C PHE A 67 3.99 12.38 -7.48
N ARG A 68 3.12 12.70 -8.42
CA ARG A 68 3.03 14.02 -9.02
C ARG A 68 2.03 14.85 -8.23
N ARG A 69 2.47 16.02 -7.79
CA ARG A 69 1.63 17.03 -7.14
C ARG A 69 1.36 18.15 -8.13
N GLN A 70 0.13 18.62 -8.18
CA GLN A 70 -0.28 19.85 -8.85
C GLN A 70 -1.16 20.64 -7.90
N LEU A 71 -0.77 21.85 -7.57
CA LEU A 71 -1.50 22.79 -6.73
C LEU A 71 -1.86 24.02 -7.55
N LEU A 72 -3.08 24.51 -7.39
CA LEU A 72 -3.53 25.78 -7.91
C LEU A 72 -4.07 26.60 -6.74
N TYR A 73 -3.48 27.76 -6.50
CA TYR A 73 -3.96 28.71 -5.51
C TYR A 73 -4.23 30.05 -6.18
N TRP A 74 -5.51 30.38 -6.34
CA TRP A 74 -6.01 31.61 -6.96
C TRP A 74 -5.54 31.82 -8.41
N PHE A 75 -4.31 32.29 -8.63
CA PHE A 75 -3.65 32.45 -9.94
C PHE A 75 -2.26 31.79 -10.01
N PHE A 76 -1.75 31.26 -8.90
CA PHE A 76 -0.45 30.60 -8.83
C PHE A 76 -0.61 29.11 -9.06
N TYR A 77 0.18 28.58 -9.98
CA TYR A 77 0.29 27.15 -10.22
C TYR A 77 1.64 26.65 -9.75
N ASP A 78 1.64 25.59 -8.97
CA ASP A 78 2.85 24.91 -8.52
C ASP A 78 2.68 23.41 -8.77
N GLY A 79 3.73 22.75 -9.24
CA GLY A 79 3.65 21.34 -9.58
C GLY A 79 5.01 20.70 -9.68
N GLY A 80 5.06 19.40 -9.40
CA GLY A 80 6.31 18.65 -9.42
C GLY A 80 6.14 17.24 -8.89
N TYR A 81 7.20 16.45 -9.01
CA TYR A 81 7.27 15.15 -8.36
C TYR A 81 7.77 15.31 -6.94
N ILE A 82 7.13 14.60 -6.01
CA ILE A 82 7.52 14.56 -4.61
C ILE A 82 7.75 13.11 -4.21
N ASN A 83 8.78 12.91 -3.39
CA ASN A 83 9.02 11.65 -2.71
C ASN A 83 8.36 11.69 -1.33
N ALA A 84 7.77 10.56 -0.96
CA ALA A 84 7.16 10.33 0.33
C ALA A 84 7.57 8.96 0.86
N SER A 85 7.41 8.75 2.16
CA SER A 85 7.55 7.44 2.78
C SER A 85 6.37 7.13 3.69
N ALA A 86 5.99 5.86 3.73
CA ALA A 86 5.08 5.30 4.70
C ALA A 86 5.88 4.39 5.63
N GLU A 87 5.91 4.72 6.91
CA GLU A 87 6.70 4.02 7.91
C GLU A 87 5.80 3.31 8.93
N GLY A 88 6.30 2.18 9.46
CA GLY A 88 5.55 1.35 10.39
C GLY A 88 4.29 0.80 9.75
N VAL A 89 4.38 0.36 8.49
CA VAL A 89 3.30 -0.32 7.77
C VAL A 89 3.16 -1.73 8.34
N SER A 90 1.95 -2.10 8.74
CA SER A 90 1.62 -3.45 9.17
C SER A 90 0.40 -3.96 8.41
N ILE A 91 0.48 -5.21 7.97
CA ILE A 91 -0.57 -5.90 7.23
C ILE A 91 -0.77 -7.25 7.90
N HIS A 92 -2.00 -7.55 8.26
CA HIS A 92 -2.41 -8.85 8.78
C HIS A 92 -3.60 -9.34 7.96
N THR A 93 -3.37 -10.40 7.19
CA THR A 93 -4.37 -11.03 6.34
C THR A 93 -4.54 -12.48 6.74
N ALA A 94 -5.77 -12.92 6.98
CA ALA A 94 -6.09 -14.32 7.21
C ALA A 94 -7.05 -14.82 6.12
N LEU A 95 -6.65 -15.91 5.46
CA LEU A 95 -7.43 -16.62 4.46
C LEU A 95 -7.94 -17.92 5.05
N GLN A 96 -9.25 -18.06 5.14
CA GLN A 96 -9.85 -19.33 5.56
C GLN A 96 -9.95 -20.26 4.36
N LEU A 97 -9.36 -21.45 4.49
CA LEU A 97 -9.42 -22.48 3.46
C LEU A 97 -10.51 -23.49 3.79
N SER A 98 -11.17 -23.97 2.75
CA SER A 98 -12.24 -24.96 2.80
C SER A 98 -12.07 -25.93 1.64
N ARG A 99 -12.80 -27.04 1.70
CA ARG A 99 -12.85 -28.01 0.60
C ARG A 99 -14.16 -27.83 -0.18
N ASP A 100 -14.07 -27.73 -1.49
CA ASP A 100 -15.26 -27.72 -2.36
C ASP A 100 -15.88 -29.12 -2.49
N THR A 101 -17.05 -29.20 -3.14
CA THR A 101 -17.80 -30.45 -3.33
C THR A 101 -17.07 -31.50 -4.18
N ILE A 102 -16.02 -31.11 -4.90
CA ILE A 102 -15.21 -31.95 -5.80
C ILE A 102 -13.85 -32.27 -5.16
N GLY A 103 -13.60 -31.82 -3.93
CA GLY A 103 -12.38 -32.10 -3.17
C GLY A 103 -11.23 -31.10 -3.34
N ARG A 104 -11.44 -29.97 -4.03
CA ARG A 104 -10.42 -28.93 -4.25
C ARG A 104 -10.38 -27.93 -3.10
N ILE A 105 -9.22 -27.31 -2.89
CA ILE A 105 -9.07 -26.23 -1.92
C ILE A 105 -9.75 -24.97 -2.46
N LYS A 106 -10.54 -24.31 -1.61
CA LYS A 106 -11.24 -23.07 -1.89
C LYS A 106 -11.00 -22.09 -0.74
N VAL A 107 -10.78 -20.82 -1.04
CA VAL A 107 -10.85 -19.75 -0.04
C VAL A 107 -12.31 -19.47 0.29
N SER A 108 -12.73 -19.70 1.53
CA SER A 108 -14.10 -19.47 2.01
C SER A 108 -14.29 -18.07 2.58
N ASN A 109 -13.26 -17.52 3.22
CA ASN A 109 -13.30 -16.21 3.85
C ASN A 109 -11.92 -15.54 3.78
N VAL A 110 -11.93 -14.21 3.74
CA VAL A 110 -10.75 -13.36 3.72
C VAL A 110 -10.98 -12.22 4.71
N SER A 111 -10.06 -12.08 5.66
CA SER A 111 -9.96 -10.89 6.51
C SER A 111 -8.64 -10.20 6.25
N CYS A 112 -8.65 -8.87 6.25
CA CYS A 112 -7.46 -8.05 6.06
C CYS A 112 -7.54 -6.84 7.00
N GLN A 113 -6.46 -6.61 7.73
CA GLN A 113 -6.23 -5.43 8.56
C GLN A 113 -4.92 -4.81 8.13
N ALA A 114 -4.93 -3.53 7.83
CA ALA A 114 -3.73 -2.80 7.46
C ALA A 114 -3.68 -1.48 8.22
N SER A 115 -2.48 -1.10 8.65
CA SER A 115 -2.24 0.14 9.36
C SER A 115 -0.94 0.77 8.89
N VAL A 116 -0.94 2.10 8.81
CA VAL A 116 0.26 2.90 8.56
C VAL A 116 0.48 3.78 9.78
N SER A 117 1.64 3.64 10.41
CA SER A 117 1.94 4.39 11.64
C SER A 117 2.28 5.84 11.34
N ARG A 118 2.99 6.10 10.24
CA ARG A 118 3.46 7.44 9.89
C ARG A 118 3.59 7.61 8.39
N MET A 119 3.22 8.80 7.91
CA MET A 119 3.44 9.23 6.54
C MET A 119 4.37 10.45 6.57
N HIS A 120 5.42 10.43 5.76
CA HIS A 120 6.29 11.56 5.51
C HIS A 120 6.20 11.96 4.05
N ALA A 121 6.07 13.24 3.78
CA ALA A 121 6.13 13.78 2.43
C ALA A 121 6.93 15.08 2.46
N ALA A 122 7.99 15.14 1.67
CA ALA A 122 8.83 16.32 1.57
C ALA A 122 8.26 17.25 0.49
N PHE A 123 7.41 18.19 0.89
CA PHE A 123 6.89 19.19 -0.03
C PHE A 123 7.97 20.23 -0.34
N GLY A 124 8.62 20.07 -1.50
CA GLY A 124 9.46 21.08 -2.12
C GLY A 124 8.70 21.87 -3.17
N GLY A 125 9.07 23.13 -3.37
CA GLY A 125 8.48 24.03 -4.35
C GLY A 125 9.35 25.28 -4.50
N THR A 126 9.22 25.93 -5.66
CA THR A 126 10.07 27.06 -6.10
C THR A 126 9.28 28.37 -6.10
N LEU A 127 8.66 28.73 -4.98
CA LEU A 127 8.43 30.17 -4.79
C LEU A 127 9.78 30.81 -4.42
#